data_AF-A0A8T5ED66-F1
#
_entry.id   AF-A0A8T5ED66-F1
#
_cell.length_a   1.000
_cell.length_b   1.000
_cell.length_c   1.000
_cell.angle_alpha   90.00
_cell.angle_beta   90.00
_cell.angle_gamma   90.00
#
_symmetry.space_group_name_H-M   'P 1'
#
loop_
_entity.id
_entity.type
_entity.pdbx_description
1 polymer ?
#
loop_
_entity_poly.entity_id
_entity_poly.type
_entity_poly.pdbx_seq_one_letter_code
_entity_poly.pdbx_strand_id
1 'polypeptide(L)'
;ISERLTKKGMPHYLAASKRPQTRLKILENSGKLKIPMTTGILVGIGETIEEIIDSILAIKQLHEKYGNIQEVILQNFQPKPDTIMKDTPSTNEEYFKKIVALSRIILPQMNIQIPPNLSPKSYQSFLQIGINDWGGISPLTPDFVNPEFSWPEINKVDENSKKSGFNLKCRFPIYPEFFSFINKELRNKIADIENEDGYVKEEYWR
;
A
#
# COMPACT_ATOMS: atom_id res chain seq x y z
N ILE A 1 -5.99 12.23 -9.85
CA ILE A 1 -6.28 11.35 -11.00
C ILE A 1 -5.57 11.93 -12.20
N SER A 2 -4.73 11.16 -12.90
CA SER A 2 -3.94 11.69 -14.02
C SER A 2 -4.18 10.92 -15.32
N GLU A 3 -4.87 11.55 -16.27
CA GLU A 3 -4.89 11.13 -17.68
C GLU A 3 -3.59 11.54 -18.40
N ARG A 4 -2.82 12.49 -17.84
CA ARG A 4 -1.56 12.91 -18.44
C ARG A 4 -0.53 11.79 -18.41
N LEU A 5 -0.46 11.00 -17.34
CA LEU A 5 0.47 9.88 -17.22
C LEU A 5 0.22 8.77 -18.26
N THR A 6 -0.93 8.75 -18.94
CA THR A 6 -1.23 7.82 -20.04
C THR A 6 -0.90 8.38 -21.43
N LYS A 7 -0.36 9.59 -21.54
CA LYS A 7 0.04 10.19 -22.83
C LYS A 7 1.36 9.60 -23.33
N LYS A 8 1.64 9.73 -24.64
CA LYS A 8 2.91 9.27 -25.24
C LYS A 8 4.11 9.83 -24.48
N GLY A 9 5.07 8.94 -24.18
CA GLY A 9 6.28 9.28 -23.41
C GLY A 9 6.10 9.25 -21.89
N MET A 10 4.89 9.03 -21.38
CA MET A 10 4.61 8.94 -19.95
C MET A 10 4.55 7.48 -19.46
N PRO A 11 4.72 7.23 -18.14
CA PRO A 11 4.88 5.89 -17.57
C PRO A 11 3.73 4.90 -17.82
N HIS A 12 2.54 5.40 -18.16
CA HIS A 12 1.35 4.56 -18.35
C HIS A 12 0.85 4.53 -19.80
N TYR A 13 1.60 5.08 -20.76
CA TYR A 13 1.16 5.21 -22.15
C TYR A 13 0.63 3.91 -22.78
N LEU A 14 1.41 2.82 -22.66
CA LEU A 14 1.06 1.52 -23.26
C LEU A 14 0.38 0.56 -22.25
N ALA A 15 0.05 1.06 -21.06
CA ALA A 15 -0.53 0.24 -20.00
C ALA A 15 -2.04 0.47 -19.92
N ALA A 16 -2.81 -0.26 -20.74
CA ALA A 16 -4.28 -0.16 -20.75
C ALA A 16 -4.91 -0.40 -19.37
N SER A 17 -4.31 -1.29 -18.57
CA SER A 17 -4.72 -1.57 -17.17
C SER A 17 -4.46 -0.43 -16.19
N LYS A 18 -3.74 0.61 -16.61
CA LYS A 18 -3.40 1.81 -15.82
C LYS A 18 -4.26 3.03 -16.20
N ARG A 19 -5.20 2.89 -17.14
CA ARG A 19 -6.16 3.95 -17.46
C ARG A 19 -7.00 4.31 -16.23
N PRO A 20 -7.04 5.58 -15.79
CA PRO A 20 -7.69 5.95 -14.54
C PRO A 20 -9.17 5.60 -14.48
N GLN A 21 -9.93 5.89 -15.54
CA GLN A 21 -11.36 5.57 -15.61
C GLN A 21 -11.64 4.07 -15.41
N THR A 22 -10.84 3.20 -16.04
CA THR A 22 -10.96 1.75 -15.86
C THR A 22 -10.67 1.33 -14.43
N ARG A 23 -9.62 1.89 -13.80
CA ARG A 23 -9.28 1.58 -12.40
C ARG A 23 -10.37 2.04 -11.43
N LEU A 24 -10.90 3.25 -11.62
CA LEU A 24 -12.01 3.76 -10.82
C LEU A 24 -13.25 2.89 -10.98
N LYS A 25 -13.54 2.41 -12.20
CA LYS A 25 -14.68 1.53 -12.45
C LYS A 25 -14.54 0.18 -11.75
N ILE A 26 -13.32 -0.38 -11.70
CA ILE A 26 -13.04 -1.60 -10.95
C ILE A 26 -13.31 -1.38 -9.46
N LEU A 27 -12.80 -0.29 -8.88
CA LEU A 27 -13.04 0.03 -7.46
C LEU A 27 -14.52 0.22 -7.15
N GLU A 28 -15.25 0.93 -8.02
CA GLU A 28 -16.70 1.10 -7.91
C GLU A 28 -17.45 -0.24 -7.94
N ASN A 29 -17.10 -1.12 -8.88
CA ASN A 29 -17.72 -2.43 -9.02
C ASN A 29 -17.41 -3.34 -7.82
N SER A 30 -16.15 -3.38 -7.37
CA SER A 30 -15.76 -4.10 -6.15
C SER A 30 -16.50 -3.57 -4.93
N GLY A 31 -16.70 -2.25 -4.84
CA GLY A 31 -17.50 -1.63 -3.79
C GLY A 31 -18.95 -2.09 -3.79
N LYS A 32 -19.61 -2.11 -4.96
CA LYS A 32 -20.97 -2.64 -5.10
C LYS A 32 -21.08 -4.11 -4.70
N LEU A 33 -20.04 -4.89 -4.95
CA LEU A 33 -19.97 -6.32 -4.61
C LEU A 33 -19.45 -6.57 -3.18
N LYS A 34 -19.13 -5.53 -2.41
CA LYS A 34 -18.52 -5.63 -1.07
C LYS A 34 -17.27 -6.53 -1.06
N ILE A 35 -16.39 -6.33 -2.03
CA ILE A 35 -15.08 -6.99 -2.08
C ILE A 35 -14.04 -6.04 -1.46
N PRO A 36 -13.35 -6.44 -0.37
CA PRO A 36 -12.26 -5.67 0.19
C PRO A 36 -11.15 -5.46 -0.84
N MET A 37 -10.69 -4.22 -0.99
CA MET A 37 -9.68 -3.84 -1.98
C MET A 37 -8.53 -3.09 -1.35
N THR A 38 -7.32 -3.44 -1.77
CA THR A 38 -6.16 -2.53 -1.71
C THR A 38 -6.13 -1.70 -3.00
N THR A 39 -5.89 -0.41 -2.87
CA THR A 39 -5.56 0.47 -4.00
C THR A 39 -4.45 1.43 -3.60
N GLY A 40 -3.99 2.31 -4.47
CA GLY A 40 -2.90 3.20 -4.11
C GLY A 40 -2.32 3.99 -5.27
N ILE A 41 -1.19 4.64 -5.00
CA ILE A 41 -0.44 5.44 -5.96
C ILE A 41 1.04 5.09 -5.95
N LEU A 42 1.67 5.27 -7.10
CA LEU A 42 3.12 5.24 -7.26
C LEU A 42 3.61 6.69 -7.33
N VAL A 43 4.63 7.03 -6.54
CA VAL A 43 5.14 8.40 -6.38
C VAL A 43 6.53 8.50 -6.99
N GLY A 44 6.83 9.61 -7.68
CA GLY A 44 8.11 9.84 -8.35
C GLY A 44 8.17 9.29 -9.78
N ILE A 45 7.03 9.17 -10.45
CA ILE A 45 6.95 8.77 -11.87
C ILE A 45 6.69 9.96 -12.81
N GLY A 46 6.78 11.18 -12.28
CA GLY A 46 6.54 12.42 -13.02
C GLY A 46 5.12 12.94 -12.88
N GLU A 47 4.37 12.47 -11.88
CA GLU A 47 3.10 13.04 -11.42
C GLU A 47 3.29 14.46 -10.83
N THR A 48 2.23 15.27 -10.85
CA THR A 48 2.19 16.55 -10.11
C THR A 48 1.53 16.36 -8.75
N ILE A 49 1.71 17.33 -7.85
CA ILE A 49 1.09 17.30 -6.53
C ILE A 49 -0.44 17.33 -6.61
N GLU A 50 -1.00 18.08 -7.56
CA GLU A 50 -2.44 18.15 -7.81
C GLU A 50 -2.97 16.78 -8.26
N GLU A 51 -2.26 16.10 -9.15
CA GLU A 51 -2.64 14.76 -9.62
C GLU A 51 -2.62 13.71 -8.51
N ILE A 52 -1.67 13.82 -7.57
CA ILE A 52 -1.63 13.01 -6.35
C ILE A 52 -2.85 13.30 -5.48
N ILE A 53 -3.08 14.57 -5.15
CA ILE A 53 -4.20 15.01 -4.29
C ILE A 53 -5.53 14.52 -4.88
N ASP A 54 -5.74 14.74 -6.17
CA ASP A 54 -6.94 14.28 -6.87
C ASP A 54 -7.10 12.76 -6.81
N SER A 55 -5.99 12.00 -6.83
CA SER A 55 -6.05 10.53 -6.75
C SER A 55 -6.43 10.07 -5.34
N ILE A 56 -5.84 10.68 -4.31
CA ILE A 56 -6.15 10.38 -2.91
C ILE A 56 -7.60 10.78 -2.58
N LEU A 57 -8.07 11.93 -3.07
CA LEU A 57 -9.46 12.35 -2.92
C LEU A 57 -10.44 11.42 -3.63
N ALA A 58 -10.12 10.94 -4.83
CA ALA A 58 -10.95 9.96 -5.52
C ALA A 58 -11.04 8.63 -4.74
N ILE A 59 -9.92 8.18 -4.15
CA ILE A 59 -9.91 7.00 -3.27
C ILE A 59 -10.78 7.25 -2.03
N LYS A 60 -10.63 8.41 -1.39
CA LYS A 60 -11.46 8.82 -0.24
C LYS A 60 -12.95 8.75 -0.55
N GLN A 61 -13.38 9.39 -1.64
CA GLN A 61 -14.79 9.43 -2.04
C GLN A 61 -15.36 8.04 -2.35
N LEU A 62 -14.57 7.17 -2.99
CA LEU A 62 -14.98 5.78 -3.22
C LEU A 62 -15.10 4.99 -1.92
N HIS A 63 -14.16 5.16 -0.99
CA HIS A 63 -14.23 4.52 0.31
C HIS A 63 -15.41 5.04 1.14
N GLU A 64 -15.65 6.35 1.18
CA GLU A 64 -16.82 6.94 1.86
C GLU A 64 -18.14 6.42 1.30
N LYS A 65 -18.19 6.13 -0.01
CA LYS A 65 -19.40 5.63 -0.68
C LYS A 65 -19.64 4.13 -0.47
N TYR A 66 -18.60 3.30 -0.50
CA TYR A 66 -18.73 1.84 -0.55
C TYR A 66 -18.12 1.10 0.64
N GLY A 67 -17.23 1.75 1.40
CA GLY A 67 -16.59 1.19 2.59
C GLY A 67 -15.68 -0.01 2.35
N ASN A 68 -15.32 -0.32 1.10
CA ASN A 68 -14.62 -1.58 0.76
C ASN A 68 -13.09 -1.43 0.55
N ILE A 69 -12.56 -0.20 0.50
CA ILE A 69 -11.12 0.01 0.40
C ILE A 69 -10.51 -0.18 1.79
N GLN A 70 -9.76 -1.25 2.01
CA GLN A 70 -9.17 -1.57 3.31
C GLN A 70 -7.79 -0.96 3.50
N GLU A 71 -7.12 -0.60 2.41
CA GLU A 71 -5.72 -0.18 2.42
C GLU A 71 -5.41 0.72 1.22
N VAL A 72 -4.60 1.75 1.49
CA VAL A 72 -3.97 2.59 0.49
C VAL A 72 -2.46 2.37 0.52
N ILE A 73 -1.92 1.72 -0.51
CA ILE A 73 -0.48 1.58 -0.69
C ILE A 73 0.11 2.86 -1.30
N LEU A 74 1.13 3.40 -0.66
CA LEU A 74 1.98 4.45 -1.20
C LEU A 74 3.31 3.80 -1.53
N GLN A 75 3.66 3.77 -2.81
CA GLN A 75 4.91 3.17 -3.25
C GLN A 75 5.81 4.23 -3.86
N ASN A 76 7.06 4.29 -3.43
CA ASN A 76 8.09 5.07 -4.11
C ASN A 76 8.58 4.33 -5.36
N PHE A 77 8.76 5.07 -6.44
CA PHE A 77 9.36 4.59 -7.66
C PHE A 77 10.83 4.21 -7.48
N GLN A 78 11.17 3.05 -8.04
CA GLN A 78 12.54 2.58 -8.20
C GLN A 78 12.76 2.27 -9.69
N PRO A 79 13.83 2.79 -10.31
CA PRO A 79 14.13 2.50 -11.71
C PRO A 79 14.37 1.01 -11.93
N LYS A 80 13.92 0.52 -13.08
CA LYS A 80 14.08 -0.88 -13.51
C LYS A 80 14.88 -0.92 -14.81
N PRO A 81 15.93 -1.76 -14.91
CA PRO A 81 16.81 -1.81 -16.09
C PRO A 81 16.07 -2.00 -17.42
N ASP A 82 15.01 -2.83 -17.42
CA ASP A 82 14.27 -3.22 -18.61
C ASP A 82 13.05 -2.30 -18.91
N THR A 83 13.07 -1.07 -18.39
CA THR A 83 11.98 -0.11 -18.62
C THR A 83 12.50 1.16 -19.28
N ILE A 84 11.60 1.89 -19.93
CA ILE A 84 11.90 3.23 -20.50
C ILE A 84 12.41 4.19 -19.41
N MET A 85 12.02 3.97 -18.15
CA MET A 85 12.39 4.82 -17.02
C MET A 85 13.65 4.36 -16.28
N LYS A 86 14.47 3.48 -16.86
CA LYS A 86 15.70 2.96 -16.22
C LYS A 86 16.67 4.06 -15.76
N ASP A 87 16.74 5.17 -16.49
CA ASP A 87 17.64 6.30 -16.21
C ASP A 87 16.93 7.41 -15.39
N THR A 88 15.67 7.18 -14.99
CA THR A 88 14.95 8.11 -14.10
C THR A 88 15.43 7.90 -12.66
N PRO A 89 15.77 8.96 -11.92
CA PRO A 89 16.11 8.84 -10.50
C PRO A 89 15.00 8.15 -9.71
N SER A 90 15.37 7.38 -8.68
CA SER A 90 14.41 6.92 -7.68
C SER A 90 13.74 8.12 -6.99
N THR A 91 12.56 7.88 -6.40
CA THR A 91 11.82 8.95 -5.74
C THR A 91 12.66 9.60 -4.63
N ASN A 92 12.73 10.93 -4.65
CA ASN A 92 13.32 11.68 -3.55
C ASN A 92 12.56 11.38 -2.24
N GLU A 93 13.29 10.98 -1.20
CA GLU A 93 12.69 10.54 0.06
C GLU A 93 11.92 11.65 0.78
N GLU A 94 12.42 12.90 0.77
CA GLU A 94 11.73 14.02 1.42
C GLU A 94 10.40 14.33 0.72
N TYR A 95 10.39 14.30 -0.62
CA TYR A 95 9.16 14.42 -1.39
C TYR A 95 8.19 13.28 -1.07
N PHE A 96 8.66 12.03 -1.03
CA PHE A 96 7.81 10.89 -0.70
C PHE A 96 7.21 11.03 0.71
N LYS A 97 8.00 11.41 1.71
CA LYS A 97 7.53 11.68 3.07
C LYS A 97 6.44 12.75 3.13
N LYS A 98 6.56 13.82 2.33
CA LYS A 98 5.51 14.85 2.19
C LYS A 98 4.21 14.25 1.66
N ILE A 99 4.28 13.38 0.65
CA ILE A 99 3.09 12.70 0.10
C ILE A 99 2.46 11.76 1.12
N VAL A 100 3.26 11.04 1.90
CA VAL A 100 2.76 10.15 2.97
C VAL A 100 2.03 10.95 4.05
N ALA A 101 2.64 12.01 4.56
CA ALA A 101 2.02 12.88 5.56
C ALA A 101 0.71 13.51 5.04
N LEU A 102 0.72 14.00 3.80
CA LEU A 102 -0.47 14.53 3.13
C LEU A 102 -1.57 13.47 2.99
N SER A 103 -1.21 12.25 2.61
CA SER A 103 -2.15 11.13 2.48
C SER A 103 -2.80 10.80 3.82
N ARG A 104 -2.03 10.75 4.92
CA ARG A 104 -2.58 10.54 6.27
C ARG A 104 -3.54 11.65 6.67
N ILE A 105 -3.24 12.92 6.37
CA ILE A 105 -4.13 14.05 6.68
C ILE A 105 -5.47 13.92 5.92
N ILE A 106 -5.42 13.55 4.63
CA ILE A 106 -6.63 13.41 3.81
C ILE A 106 -7.45 12.17 4.22
N LEU A 107 -6.77 11.08 4.58
CA LEU A 107 -7.31 9.76 4.90
C LEU A 107 -6.99 9.36 6.37
N PRO A 108 -7.55 10.05 7.37
CA PRO A 108 -7.11 9.91 8.77
C PRO A 108 -7.26 8.49 9.33
N GLN A 109 -8.30 7.75 8.93
CA GLN A 109 -8.60 6.39 9.45
C GLN A 109 -8.14 5.26 8.53
N MET A 110 -7.62 5.56 7.34
CA MET A 110 -7.27 4.53 6.36
C MET A 110 -6.00 3.79 6.77
N ASN A 111 -5.92 2.49 6.47
CA ASN A 111 -4.64 1.79 6.53
C ASN A 111 -3.73 2.26 5.40
N ILE A 112 -2.59 2.84 5.74
CA ILE A 112 -1.61 3.34 4.78
C ILE A 112 -0.41 2.39 4.82
N GLN A 113 -0.18 1.74 3.68
CA GLN A 113 0.87 0.76 3.52
C GLN A 113 2.08 1.35 2.80
N ILE A 114 3.30 1.10 3.31
CA ILE A 114 4.55 1.33 2.58
C ILE A 114 5.46 0.10 2.70
N PRO A 115 5.93 -0.47 1.59
CA PRO A 115 6.85 -1.60 1.62
C PRO A 115 8.23 -1.18 2.16
N PRO A 116 8.76 -1.83 3.23
CA PRO A 116 9.98 -1.38 3.90
C PRO A 116 11.25 -1.61 3.06
N ASN A 117 11.26 -2.61 2.17
CA ASN A 117 12.40 -2.94 1.30
C ASN A 117 12.74 -1.83 0.30
N LEU A 118 11.80 -0.95 -0.04
CA LEU A 118 12.04 0.15 -0.98
C LEU A 118 12.67 1.39 -0.34
N SER A 119 12.88 1.39 0.98
CA SER A 119 13.59 2.42 1.74
C SER A 119 14.38 1.79 2.91
N PRO A 120 15.30 0.85 2.65
CA PRO A 120 15.82 -0.07 3.66
C PRO A 120 16.60 0.60 4.79
N LYS A 121 17.12 1.82 4.57
CA LYS A 121 17.89 2.60 5.55
C LYS A 121 17.02 3.46 6.47
N SER A 122 15.79 3.75 6.06
CA SER A 122 14.99 4.83 6.63
C SER A 122 13.50 4.48 6.80
N TYR A 123 13.06 3.27 6.43
CA TYR A 123 11.64 2.92 6.40
C TYR A 123 10.92 3.20 7.72
N GLN A 124 11.56 2.96 8.87
CA GLN A 124 11.00 3.21 10.20
C GLN A 124 10.55 4.66 10.42
N SER A 125 11.16 5.62 9.70
CA SER A 125 10.76 7.03 9.77
C SER A 125 9.36 7.29 9.17
N PHE A 126 8.82 6.39 8.35
CA PHE A 126 7.46 6.50 7.83
C PHE A 126 6.39 6.31 8.92
N LEU A 127 6.69 5.61 10.02
CA LEU A 127 5.78 5.46 11.16
C LEU A 127 5.43 6.81 11.78
N GLN A 128 6.42 7.70 11.90
CA GLN A 128 6.25 9.03 12.50
C GLN A 128 5.42 9.99 11.65
N ILE A 129 5.19 9.64 10.38
CA ILE A 129 4.38 10.44 9.44
C ILE A 129 3.10 9.71 9.02
N GLY A 130 2.74 8.68 9.77
CA GLY A 130 1.39 8.14 9.79
C GLY A 130 1.16 6.93 8.90
N ILE A 131 2.16 6.14 8.51
CA ILE A 131 1.84 4.80 8.04
C ILE A 131 1.44 3.91 9.22
N ASN A 132 0.72 2.84 8.95
CA ASN A 132 0.40 1.83 9.95
C ASN A 132 0.51 0.39 9.41
N ASP A 133 0.99 0.22 8.18
CA ASP A 133 1.26 -1.08 7.60
C ASP A 133 2.55 -1.09 6.75
N TRP A 134 3.34 -2.14 6.91
CA TRP A 134 4.53 -2.42 6.10
C TRP A 134 4.20 -3.23 4.83
N GLY A 135 3.02 -3.84 4.78
CA GLY A 135 2.62 -4.75 3.72
C GLY A 135 3.25 -6.12 3.85
N GLY A 136 3.30 -6.85 2.73
CA GLY A 136 3.88 -8.19 2.69
C GLY A 136 5.39 -8.15 2.95
N ILE A 137 5.86 -8.99 3.87
CA ILE A 137 7.29 -9.26 4.11
C ILE A 137 7.44 -10.78 4.06
N SER A 138 8.39 -11.29 3.26
CA SER A 138 8.59 -12.74 3.10
C SER A 138 10.03 -13.13 3.41
N PRO A 139 10.25 -14.08 4.34
CA PRO A 139 11.57 -14.69 4.53
C PRO A 139 11.85 -15.83 3.53
N LEU A 140 10.83 -16.25 2.76
CA LEU A 140 10.90 -17.45 1.90
C LEU A 140 11.02 -17.13 0.42
N THR A 141 10.45 -16.01 -0.02
CA THR A 141 10.34 -15.65 -1.43
C THR A 141 10.91 -14.27 -1.68
N PRO A 142 11.48 -13.98 -2.86
CA PRO A 142 11.83 -12.62 -3.23
C PRO A 142 10.57 -11.75 -3.40
N ASP A 143 10.77 -10.43 -3.52
CA ASP A 143 9.74 -9.53 -4.02
C ASP A 143 9.63 -9.72 -5.54
N PHE A 144 8.53 -10.27 -6.03
CA PHE A 144 8.32 -10.49 -7.47
C PHE A 144 8.08 -9.19 -8.26
N VAL A 145 7.73 -8.10 -7.58
CA VAL A 145 7.55 -6.77 -8.19
C VAL A 145 8.87 -6.00 -8.21
N ASN A 146 9.65 -6.12 -7.13
CA ASN A 146 10.94 -5.45 -6.99
C ASN A 146 12.05 -6.43 -6.57
N PRO A 147 12.44 -7.38 -7.44
CA PRO A 147 13.38 -8.45 -7.09
C PRO A 147 14.77 -7.95 -6.71
N GLU A 148 15.12 -6.72 -7.10
CA GLU A 148 16.38 -6.05 -6.73
C GLU A 148 16.40 -5.56 -5.27
N PHE A 149 15.25 -5.57 -4.59
CA PHE A 149 15.06 -5.06 -3.23
C PHE A 149 14.61 -6.20 -2.29
N SER A 150 15.59 -6.86 -1.67
CA SER A 150 15.32 -7.95 -0.72
C SER A 150 14.43 -7.52 0.44
N TRP A 151 13.55 -8.41 0.88
CA TRP A 151 12.77 -8.21 2.09
C TRP A 151 13.69 -8.02 3.31
N PRO A 152 13.34 -7.11 4.24
CA PRO A 152 14.03 -7.05 5.52
C PRO A 152 13.68 -8.28 6.37
N GLU A 153 14.59 -8.65 7.28
CA GLU A 153 14.29 -9.65 8.30
C GLU A 153 13.17 -9.17 9.22
N ILE A 154 12.20 -10.04 9.51
CA ILE A 154 11.03 -9.72 10.35
C ILE A 154 11.48 -9.20 11.72
N ASN A 155 12.50 -9.82 12.34
CA ASN A 155 13.04 -9.39 13.63
C ASN A 155 13.58 -7.94 13.59
N LYS A 156 14.22 -7.54 12.49
CA LYS A 156 14.71 -6.16 12.32
C LYS A 156 13.55 -5.18 12.18
N VAL A 157 12.48 -5.56 11.47
CA VAL A 157 11.28 -4.73 11.35
C VAL A 157 10.57 -4.58 12.69
N ASP A 158 10.47 -5.67 13.47
CA ASP A 158 9.90 -5.64 14.83
C ASP A 158 10.70 -4.74 15.76
N GLU A 159 12.03 -4.89 15.81
CA GLU A 159 12.92 -4.05 16.61
C GLU A 159 12.80 -2.57 16.23
N ASN A 160 12.82 -2.25 14.93
CA ASN A 160 12.75 -0.86 14.47
C ASN A 160 11.36 -0.25 14.69
N SER A 161 10.30 -1.05 14.59
CA SER A 161 8.94 -0.61 14.94
C SER A 161 8.85 -0.31 16.44
N LYS A 162 9.37 -1.19 17.30
CA LYS A 162 9.42 -0.99 18.76
C LYS A 162 10.22 0.24 19.16
N LYS A 163 11.39 0.45 18.55
CA LYS A 163 12.21 1.66 18.75
C LYS A 163 11.47 2.94 18.34
N SER A 164 10.50 2.84 17.45
CA SER A 164 9.65 3.94 17.00
C SER A 164 8.37 4.11 17.85
N GLY A 165 8.16 3.28 18.88
CA GLY A 165 6.99 3.32 19.76
C GLY A 165 5.79 2.48 19.29
N PHE A 166 5.99 1.57 18.33
CA PHE A 166 4.92 0.75 17.74
C PHE A 166 5.17 -0.75 17.94
N ASN A 167 4.08 -1.51 18.06
CA ASN A 167 4.13 -2.97 18.13
C ASN A 167 3.86 -3.55 16.74
N LEU A 168 4.74 -4.42 16.25
CA LEU A 168 4.51 -5.15 15.00
C LEU A 168 3.48 -6.25 15.24
N LYS A 169 2.41 -6.25 14.42
CA LYS A 169 1.39 -7.30 14.39
C LYS A 169 1.35 -7.90 12.98
N CYS A 170 1.28 -9.22 12.88
CA CYS A 170 0.97 -9.88 11.61
C CYS A 170 -0.54 -9.89 11.39
N ARG A 171 -0.99 -9.38 10.25
CA ARG A 171 -2.40 -9.39 9.85
C ARG A 171 -2.66 -10.46 8.79
N PHE A 172 -3.93 -10.85 8.68
CA PHE A 172 -4.40 -11.60 7.53
C PHE A 172 -4.41 -10.71 6.25
N PRO A 173 -4.59 -11.30 5.05
CA PRO A 173 -4.81 -10.51 3.82
C PRO A 173 -6.02 -9.57 3.90
N ILE A 174 -6.94 -9.83 4.82
CA ILE A 174 -8.08 -8.98 5.15
C ILE A 174 -7.90 -8.39 6.55
N TYR A 175 -8.21 -7.10 6.67
CA TYR A 175 -8.13 -6.40 7.95
C TYR A 175 -9.32 -6.75 8.87
N PRO A 176 -9.16 -6.72 10.20
CA PRO A 176 -10.24 -7.06 11.16
C PRO A 176 -11.55 -6.31 10.92
N GLU A 177 -11.46 -5.03 10.57
CA GLU A 177 -12.61 -4.15 10.28
C GLU A 177 -13.44 -4.64 9.08
N PHE A 178 -12.85 -5.49 8.23
CA PHE A 178 -13.45 -6.02 7.00
C PHE A 178 -13.90 -7.47 7.12
N PHE A 179 -13.78 -8.11 8.29
CA PHE A 179 -14.22 -9.51 8.48
C PHE A 179 -15.70 -9.76 8.15
N SER A 180 -16.55 -8.71 8.16
CA SER A 180 -17.95 -8.81 7.73
C SER A 180 -18.13 -8.96 6.20
N PHE A 181 -17.06 -8.78 5.41
CA PHE A 181 -17.08 -8.83 3.95
C PHE A 181 -16.72 -10.23 3.41
N ILE A 182 -16.30 -11.16 4.27
CA ILE A 182 -15.93 -12.52 3.90
C ILE A 182 -17.01 -13.52 4.28
N ASN A 183 -17.01 -14.66 3.59
CA ASN A 183 -17.95 -15.73 3.89
C ASN A 183 -17.63 -16.42 5.23
N LYS A 184 -18.63 -17.13 5.78
CA LYS A 184 -18.52 -17.82 7.07
C LYS A 184 -17.39 -18.85 7.09
N GLU A 185 -17.13 -19.53 5.98
CA GLU A 185 -16.08 -20.55 5.91
C GLU A 185 -14.70 -19.95 6.11
N LEU A 186 -14.38 -18.87 5.38
CA LEU A 186 -13.12 -18.15 5.53
C LEU A 186 -13.01 -17.50 6.91
N ARG A 187 -14.10 -16.94 7.43
CA ARG A 187 -14.12 -16.35 8.78
C ARG A 187 -13.81 -17.37 9.86
N ASN A 188 -14.35 -18.58 9.75
CA ASN A 188 -14.06 -19.67 10.69
C ASN A 188 -12.58 -20.07 10.64
N LYS A 189 -11.97 -20.20 9.45
CA LYS A 189 -10.54 -20.51 9.30
C LYS A 189 -9.63 -19.43 9.89
N ILE A 190 -10.03 -18.16 9.76
CA ILE A 190 -9.33 -17.04 10.42
C ILE A 190 -9.46 -17.17 11.94
N ALA A 191 -10.64 -17.53 12.46
CA ALA A 191 -10.90 -17.68 13.89
C ALA A 191 -9.97 -18.67 14.60
N ASP A 192 -9.55 -19.73 13.90
CA ASP A 192 -8.67 -20.76 14.47
C ASP A 192 -7.31 -20.19 14.92
N ILE A 193 -6.80 -19.18 14.19
CA ILE A 193 -5.44 -18.64 14.37
C ILE A 193 -5.39 -17.14 14.64
N GLU A 194 -6.54 -16.48 14.83
CA GLU A 194 -6.61 -15.06 15.23
C GLU A 194 -6.45 -14.88 16.74
N ASN A 195 -5.85 -13.77 17.16
CA ASN A 195 -5.83 -13.32 18.55
C ASN A 195 -7.09 -12.49 18.88
N GLU A 196 -7.19 -12.00 20.12
CA GLU A 196 -8.33 -11.21 20.59
C GLU A 196 -8.58 -9.92 19.80
N ASP A 197 -7.55 -9.40 19.14
CA ASP A 197 -7.61 -8.18 18.31
C ASP A 197 -7.92 -8.49 16.82
N GLY A 198 -8.09 -9.76 16.43
CA GLY A 198 -8.32 -10.17 15.03
C GLY A 198 -7.05 -10.26 14.17
N TYR A 199 -5.86 -10.20 14.77
CA TYR A 199 -4.57 -10.39 14.07
C TYR A 199 -4.09 -11.83 14.20
N VAL A 200 -3.10 -12.24 13.42
CA VAL A 200 -2.52 -13.59 13.50
C VAL A 200 -1.82 -13.76 14.86
N LYS A 201 -2.14 -14.83 15.60
CA LYS A 201 -1.45 -15.20 16.85
C LYS A 201 0.07 -15.29 16.61
N GLU A 202 0.84 -14.79 17.57
CA GLU A 202 2.31 -14.67 17.44
C GLU A 202 3.00 -16.00 17.14
N GLU A 203 2.51 -17.11 17.70
CA GLU A 203 3.03 -18.47 17.49
C GLU A 203 3.03 -18.96 16.04
N TYR A 204 2.30 -18.30 15.13
CA TYR A 204 2.26 -18.67 13.71
C TYR A 204 3.21 -17.85 12.82
N TRP A 205 3.85 -16.81 13.34
CA TRP A 205 4.68 -15.91 12.51
C TRP A 205 5.94 -15.37 13.18
N ARG A 206 6.10 -15.52 14.49
CA ARG A 206 7.32 -15.21 15.23
C ARG A 206 8.23 -16.43 15.36
#